data_AF-A0A7W0YDR1-F1
#
_entry.id   AF-A0A7W0YDR1-F1
#
_cell.length_a   1.000
_cell.length_b   1.000
_cell.length_c   1.000
_cell.angle_alpha   90.00
_cell.angle_beta   90.00
_cell.angle_gamma   90.00
#
_symmetry.space_group_name_H-M   'P 1'
#
loop_
_entity.id
_entity.type
_entity.pdbx_description
1 polymer ?
#
loop_
_entity_poly.entity_id
_entity_poly.type
_entity_poly.pdbx_seq_one_letter_code
_entity_poly.pdbx_strand_id
1 'polypeptide(L)'
;MKKLTFACCLLFLCGLVRADQTNVAEDDAIQEAYNGGFDSGKNGGSGFGEWKMTNEGNDENRHFGFYIARTENNKDLNGAAHNEKAWGLFANGNGFEQAVAYRALQNPLAVGDSFSFMLENGTFEKKFETDDPAGGSVGLTLRTSDATESPADYNKDAVFEFGYYQGKPNYQIYDGAGEDKTDSGVAFSDGGVSVTVTITGEDTYDLEIRR
;
A
#
# COMPACT_ATOMS: atom_id res chain seq x y z
N MET A 1 -37.56 64.81 19.43
CA MET A 1 -36.23 64.17 19.61
C MET A 1 -36.28 62.79 18.99
N LYS A 2 -35.64 62.57 17.83
CA LYS A 2 -35.62 61.27 17.12
C LYS A 2 -34.46 60.45 17.68
N LYS A 3 -34.74 59.24 18.19
CA LYS A 3 -33.72 58.29 18.65
C LYS A 3 -33.10 57.62 17.43
N LEU A 4 -31.78 57.75 17.28
CA LEU A 4 -30.98 57.07 16.26
C LEU A 4 -30.39 55.82 16.93
N THR A 5 -30.82 54.64 16.50
CA THR A 5 -30.24 53.37 16.96
C THR A 5 -29.16 52.96 15.96
N PHE A 6 -27.90 52.91 16.40
CA PHE A 6 -26.78 52.41 15.60
C PHE A 6 -26.66 50.90 15.82
N ALA A 7 -26.96 50.11 14.80
CA ALA A 7 -26.67 48.68 14.80
C ALA A 7 -25.22 48.50 14.34
N CYS A 8 -24.36 48.02 15.24
CA CYS A 8 -22.98 47.64 14.93
C CYS A 8 -23.00 46.20 14.39
N CYS A 9 -22.93 46.03 13.08
CA CYS A 9 -22.69 44.72 12.47
C CYS A 9 -21.20 44.39 12.59
N LEU A 10 -20.84 43.47 13.49
CA LEU A 10 -19.55 42.78 13.42
C LEU A 10 -19.58 41.84 12.20
N LEU A 11 -18.78 42.15 11.18
CA LEU A 11 -18.42 41.21 10.14
C LEU A 11 -17.34 40.26 10.71
N PHE A 12 -17.73 39.02 10.99
CA PHE A 12 -16.78 37.92 11.17
C PHE A 12 -16.26 37.52 9.78
N LEU A 13 -15.04 37.93 9.42
CA LEU A 13 -14.31 37.29 8.33
C LEU A 13 -13.79 35.94 8.87
N CYS A 14 -14.51 34.85 8.62
CA CYS A 14 -13.90 33.52 8.63
C CYS A 14 -13.02 33.42 7.39
N GLY A 15 -11.72 33.67 7.55
CA GLY A 15 -10.74 33.28 6.54
C GLY A 15 -10.75 31.76 6.42
N LEU A 16 -10.97 31.24 5.21
CA LEU A 16 -10.68 29.85 4.89
C LEU A 16 -9.17 29.67 5.04
N VAL A 17 -8.75 29.07 6.16
CA VAL A 17 -7.41 28.51 6.28
C VAL A 17 -7.41 27.28 5.37
N ARG A 18 -6.84 27.42 4.19
CA ARG A 18 -6.43 26.25 3.40
C ARG A 18 -5.32 25.59 4.21
N ALA A 19 -5.57 24.43 4.79
CA ALA A 19 -4.50 23.59 5.28
C ALA A 19 -3.67 23.19 4.04
N ASP A 20 -2.41 23.62 3.98
CA ASP A 20 -1.47 23.06 3.02
C ASP A 20 -1.23 21.61 3.42
N GLN A 21 -1.56 20.69 2.52
CA GLN A 21 -1.25 19.28 2.68
C GLN A 21 0.27 19.15 2.64
N THR A 22 0.87 18.96 3.82
CA THR A 22 2.33 18.78 3.93
C THR A 22 2.64 17.32 3.67
N ASN A 23 3.46 17.04 2.65
CA ASN A 23 3.98 15.69 2.47
C ASN A 23 5.05 15.42 3.55
N VAL A 24 4.70 14.59 4.52
CA VAL A 24 5.58 14.21 5.64
C VAL A 24 6.39 12.95 5.35
N ALA A 25 5.99 12.15 4.36
CA ALA A 25 6.68 10.94 3.96
C ALA A 25 6.38 10.59 2.50
N GLU A 26 7.44 10.40 1.71
CA GLU A 26 7.32 10.02 0.30
C GLU A 26 8.52 9.16 -0.09
N ASP A 27 8.27 8.15 -0.91
CA ASP A 27 9.32 7.44 -1.60
C ASP A 27 8.86 6.95 -2.96
N ASP A 28 9.83 6.69 -3.82
CA ASP A 28 9.61 6.25 -5.20
C ASP A 28 10.74 5.31 -5.67
N ALA A 29 10.39 4.29 -6.45
CA ALA A 29 11.34 3.37 -7.06
C ALA A 29 12.38 4.05 -7.98
N ILE A 30 12.16 5.30 -8.40
CA ILE A 30 13.10 6.05 -9.25
C ILE A 30 14.35 6.53 -8.51
N GLN A 31 14.32 6.56 -7.17
CA GLN A 31 15.36 7.19 -6.38
C GLN A 31 16.72 6.49 -6.50
N GLU A 32 17.80 7.27 -6.30
CA GLU A 32 19.18 6.78 -6.45
C GLU A 32 19.50 5.60 -5.52
N ALA A 33 18.85 5.55 -4.34
CA ALA A 33 18.95 4.43 -3.41
C ALA A 33 18.64 3.07 -4.07
N TYR A 34 17.82 3.06 -5.12
CA TYR A 34 17.37 1.86 -5.83
C TYR A 34 18.17 1.54 -7.10
N ASN A 35 19.22 2.31 -7.42
CA ASN A 35 20.04 2.04 -8.62
C ASN A 35 20.73 0.67 -8.59
N GLY A 36 21.01 0.13 -7.41
CA GLY A 36 21.57 -1.20 -7.20
C GLY A 36 20.54 -2.32 -7.04
N GLY A 37 19.25 -2.02 -7.16
CA GLY A 37 18.15 -2.97 -6.93
C GLY A 37 17.29 -2.63 -5.72
N PHE A 38 16.38 -3.55 -5.39
CA PHE A 38 15.42 -3.43 -4.29
C PHE A 38 15.64 -4.59 -3.32
N ASP A 39 16.30 -4.33 -2.19
CA ASP A 39 16.68 -5.33 -1.19
C ASP A 39 16.66 -4.72 0.24
N SER A 40 16.93 -5.56 1.25
CA SER A 40 16.98 -5.11 2.65
C SER A 40 18.08 -4.07 2.87
N GLY A 41 17.75 -3.01 3.61
CA GLY A 41 18.65 -1.88 3.88
C GLY A 41 18.57 -0.76 2.85
N LYS A 42 17.84 -0.93 1.72
CA LYS A 42 17.54 0.21 0.85
C LYS A 42 16.66 1.22 1.58
N ASN A 43 16.97 2.50 1.39
CA ASN A 43 16.28 3.59 2.08
C ASN A 43 16.17 4.82 1.17
N GLY A 44 15.23 4.77 0.21
CA GLY A 44 14.86 5.95 -0.55
C GLY A 44 13.95 6.88 0.26
N GLY A 45 13.79 8.11 -0.21
CA GLY A 45 12.75 9.02 0.19
C GLY A 45 12.96 9.63 1.55
N SER A 46 11.85 9.99 2.18
CA SER A 46 11.83 10.62 3.50
C SER A 46 10.62 10.16 4.29
N GLY A 47 10.69 10.25 5.63
CA GLY A 47 9.60 9.88 6.53
C GLY A 47 9.40 8.37 6.75
N PHE A 48 10.23 7.53 6.14
CA PHE A 48 10.25 6.07 6.30
C PHE A 48 11.58 5.56 6.87
N GLY A 49 11.55 4.37 7.47
CA GLY A 49 12.74 3.57 7.75
C GLY A 49 13.25 2.83 6.51
N GLU A 50 14.38 2.14 6.67
CA GLU A 50 14.92 1.26 5.63
C GLU A 50 13.97 0.07 5.39
N TRP A 51 14.01 -0.47 4.17
CA TRP A 51 13.29 -1.70 3.85
C TRP A 51 13.89 -2.91 4.57
N LYS A 52 13.03 -3.82 5.04
CA LYS A 52 13.40 -5.17 5.51
C LYS A 52 12.62 -6.18 4.68
N MET A 53 13.32 -7.08 4.01
CA MET A 53 12.72 -8.14 3.19
C MET A 53 12.75 -9.48 3.93
N THR A 54 11.65 -10.21 3.91
CA THR A 54 11.58 -11.62 4.31
C THR A 54 10.92 -12.44 3.20
N ASN A 55 11.22 -13.73 3.16
CA ASN A 55 10.69 -14.63 2.14
C ASN A 55 10.57 -16.06 2.66
N GLU A 56 9.77 -16.85 1.95
CA GLU A 56 9.73 -18.30 2.08
C GLU A 56 10.07 -18.96 0.75
N GLY A 57 10.86 -20.04 0.80
CA GLY A 57 11.36 -20.76 -0.37
C GLY A 57 12.63 -20.13 -0.95
N ASN A 58 13.57 -20.94 -1.42
CA ASN A 58 14.68 -20.52 -2.29
C ASN A 58 15.40 -21.75 -2.85
N ASP A 59 14.66 -22.62 -3.52
CA ASP A 59 15.21 -23.85 -4.05
C ASP A 59 14.73 -24.09 -5.48
N GLU A 60 14.98 -25.29 -6.00
CA GLU A 60 14.74 -25.64 -7.39
C GLU A 60 13.29 -25.40 -7.84
N ASN A 61 12.31 -25.52 -6.94
CA ASN A 61 10.89 -25.40 -7.28
C ASN A 61 10.17 -24.30 -6.50
N ARG A 62 10.91 -23.46 -5.76
CA ARG A 62 10.36 -22.41 -4.90
C ARG A 62 11.18 -21.15 -5.05
N HIS A 63 10.57 -20.11 -5.60
CA HIS A 63 11.24 -18.89 -5.97
C HIS A 63 10.52 -17.67 -5.41
N PHE A 64 11.30 -16.67 -5.04
CA PHE A 64 10.83 -15.33 -4.71
C PHE A 64 11.78 -14.30 -5.31
N GLY A 65 11.35 -13.04 -5.32
CA GLY A 65 12.26 -11.96 -5.64
C GLY A 65 11.72 -10.59 -5.30
N PHE A 66 12.69 -9.68 -5.13
CA PHE A 66 12.50 -8.25 -4.94
C PHE A 66 13.33 -7.56 -6.01
N TYR A 67 12.72 -6.66 -6.77
CA TYR A 67 13.40 -6.02 -7.89
C TYR A 67 12.80 -4.65 -8.20
N ILE A 68 13.54 -3.87 -8.99
CA ILE A 68 12.98 -2.68 -9.63
C ILE A 68 12.42 -3.12 -10.97
N ALA A 69 11.09 -3.18 -11.04
CA ALA A 69 10.37 -3.44 -12.27
C ALA A 69 10.57 -2.26 -13.22
N ARG A 70 10.74 -2.56 -14.51
CA ARG A 70 10.96 -1.56 -15.55
C ARG A 70 10.03 -1.76 -16.72
N THR A 71 9.47 -0.67 -17.26
CA THR A 71 8.54 -0.75 -18.41
C THR A 71 9.18 -1.32 -19.68
N GLU A 72 10.52 -1.27 -19.77
CA GLU A 72 11.28 -1.87 -20.87
C GLU A 72 11.08 -3.40 -20.95
N ASN A 73 10.95 -4.07 -19.79
CA ASN A 73 10.82 -5.52 -19.67
C ASN A 73 9.42 -5.98 -19.23
N ASN A 74 8.67 -5.11 -18.56
CA ASN A 74 7.30 -5.33 -18.09
C ASN A 74 6.41 -4.23 -18.66
N LYS A 75 5.84 -4.45 -19.85
CA LYS A 75 5.07 -3.41 -20.55
C LYS A 75 3.72 -3.09 -19.89
N ASP A 76 3.34 -3.88 -18.90
CA ASP A 76 2.06 -3.92 -18.19
C ASP A 76 2.13 -3.31 -16.80
N LEU A 77 3.14 -2.49 -16.47
CA LEU A 77 3.17 -1.74 -15.20
C LEU A 77 2.08 -0.64 -15.09
N ASN A 78 1.16 -0.58 -16.06
CA ASN A 78 -0.17 0.06 -16.12
C ASN A 78 -0.44 1.25 -15.17
N GLY A 79 0.50 2.19 -15.09
CA GLY A 79 0.38 3.40 -14.26
C GLY A 79 0.97 3.29 -12.85
N ALA A 80 1.24 2.09 -12.32
CA ALA A 80 1.97 1.91 -11.07
C ALA A 80 3.46 2.30 -11.18
N ALA A 81 4.01 2.34 -12.39
CA ALA A 81 5.37 2.84 -12.63
C ALA A 81 5.42 4.36 -12.78
N HIS A 82 6.29 5.01 -12.01
CA HIS A 82 6.70 6.40 -12.22
C HIS A 82 8.06 6.44 -12.91
N ASN A 83 8.18 7.23 -13.98
CA ASN A 83 9.37 7.27 -14.85
C ASN A 83 9.94 5.88 -15.13
N GLU A 84 9.06 4.99 -15.61
CA GLU A 84 9.39 3.64 -16.05
C GLU A 84 9.81 2.67 -14.95
N LYS A 85 9.73 3.04 -13.66
CA LYS A 85 10.15 2.19 -12.54
C LYS A 85 9.02 1.97 -11.52
N ALA A 86 8.95 0.76 -10.99
CA ALA A 86 8.13 0.40 -9.83
C ALA A 86 8.90 -0.61 -8.96
N TRP A 87 8.51 -0.76 -7.69
CA TRP A 87 8.96 -1.90 -6.90
C TRP A 87 8.18 -3.15 -7.32
N GLY A 88 8.91 -4.24 -7.53
CA GLY A 88 8.35 -5.53 -7.93
C GLY A 88 8.64 -6.60 -6.88
N LEU A 89 7.63 -7.42 -6.59
CA LEU A 89 7.71 -8.59 -5.74
C LEU A 89 7.12 -9.79 -6.49
N PHE A 90 7.67 -10.97 -6.28
CA PHE A 90 7.04 -12.22 -6.69
C PHE A 90 7.35 -13.34 -5.71
N ALA A 91 6.46 -14.32 -5.63
CA ALA A 91 6.67 -15.59 -4.94
C ALA A 91 5.89 -16.68 -5.69
N ASN A 92 6.57 -17.75 -6.11
CA ASN A 92 6.01 -18.83 -6.91
C ASN A 92 6.65 -20.16 -6.53
N GLY A 93 5.86 -21.23 -6.47
CA GLY A 93 6.35 -22.57 -6.18
C GLY A 93 5.26 -23.52 -5.69
N ASN A 94 5.70 -24.56 -5.00
CA ASN A 94 4.86 -25.70 -4.63
C ASN A 94 4.55 -25.81 -3.12
N GLY A 95 4.97 -24.83 -2.31
CA GLY A 95 4.84 -24.87 -0.85
C GLY A 95 4.44 -23.54 -0.21
N PHE A 96 3.57 -22.78 -0.88
CA PHE A 96 3.05 -21.48 -0.47
C PHE A 96 4.14 -20.43 -0.20
N GLU A 97 4.87 -20.07 -1.25
CA GLU A 97 5.97 -19.12 -1.17
C GLU A 97 5.45 -17.70 -0.88
N GLN A 98 6.21 -16.97 -0.07
CA GLN A 98 5.91 -15.58 0.28
C GLN A 98 7.12 -14.69 0.00
N ALA A 99 6.85 -13.46 -0.42
CA ALA A 99 7.83 -12.39 -0.52
C ALA A 99 7.22 -11.16 0.14
N VAL A 100 7.81 -10.70 1.24
CA VAL A 100 7.25 -9.58 2.03
C VAL A 100 8.31 -8.50 2.21
N ALA A 101 7.94 -7.28 1.85
CA ALA A 101 8.74 -6.09 2.06
C ALA A 101 8.12 -5.24 3.18
N TYR A 102 8.82 -5.15 4.31
CA TYR A 102 8.44 -4.31 5.42
C TYR A 102 9.10 -2.96 5.36
N ARG A 103 8.34 -1.94 5.75
CA ARG A 103 8.88 -0.60 5.94
C ARG A 103 8.19 0.12 7.07
N ALA A 104 8.97 0.71 7.97
CA ALA A 104 8.45 1.50 9.06
C ALA A 104 8.12 2.93 8.60
N LEU A 105 7.02 3.49 9.10
CA LEU A 105 6.81 4.93 9.13
C LEU A 105 7.64 5.51 10.29
N GLN A 106 8.39 6.58 10.06
CA GLN A 106 9.15 7.24 11.15
C GLN A 106 8.22 7.94 12.14
N ASN A 107 7.07 8.39 11.65
CA ASN A 107 5.98 8.94 12.47
C ASN A 107 4.71 8.14 12.14
N PRO A 108 4.03 7.54 13.13
CA PRO A 108 2.74 6.89 12.92
C PRO A 108 1.72 7.86 12.32
N LEU A 109 0.78 7.33 11.52
CA LEU A 109 -0.33 8.12 10.98
C LEU A 109 -1.23 8.58 12.13
N ALA A 110 -1.57 9.87 12.15
CA ALA A 110 -2.51 10.47 13.08
C ALA A 110 -3.87 10.75 12.41
N VAL A 111 -4.88 11.06 13.22
CA VAL A 111 -6.19 11.49 12.70
C VAL A 111 -6.02 12.72 11.80
N GLY A 112 -6.52 12.62 10.57
CA GLY A 112 -6.37 13.61 9.51
C GLY A 112 -5.25 13.30 8.50
N ASP A 113 -4.34 12.37 8.81
CA ASP A 113 -3.30 11.95 7.87
C ASP A 113 -3.86 10.98 6.82
N SER A 114 -3.27 11.02 5.63
CA SER A 114 -3.55 10.09 4.55
C SER A 114 -2.29 9.33 4.14
N PHE A 115 -2.43 8.03 3.90
CA PHE A 115 -1.41 7.19 3.25
C PHE A 115 -1.93 6.73 1.90
N SER A 116 -1.13 6.94 0.85
CA SER A 116 -1.50 6.59 -0.52
C SER A 116 -0.45 5.68 -1.15
N PHE A 117 -0.91 4.72 -1.94
CA PHE A 117 -0.06 3.83 -2.73
C PHE A 117 -0.71 3.48 -4.06
N MET A 118 0.10 2.97 -4.99
CA MET A 118 -0.36 2.37 -6.23
C MET A 118 -0.03 0.87 -6.19
N LEU A 119 -0.99 0.06 -6.63
CA LEU A 119 -0.85 -1.38 -6.73
C LEU A 119 -1.28 -1.82 -8.13
N GLU A 120 -0.41 -2.56 -8.80
CA GLU A 120 -0.73 -3.26 -10.04
C GLU A 120 -0.34 -4.73 -9.85
N ASN A 121 -1.15 -5.62 -10.40
CA ASN A 121 -0.83 -7.03 -10.49
C ASN A 121 -1.58 -7.68 -11.67
N GLY A 122 -0.92 -8.63 -12.31
CA GLY A 122 -1.56 -9.56 -13.24
C GLY A 122 -2.38 -10.65 -12.55
N THR A 123 -2.94 -11.55 -13.35
CA THR A 123 -3.60 -12.76 -12.84
C THR A 123 -2.60 -13.75 -12.27
N PHE A 124 -2.99 -14.47 -11.22
CA PHE A 124 -2.20 -15.60 -10.71
C PHE A 124 -2.19 -16.75 -11.73
N GLU A 125 -1.00 -17.14 -12.17
CA GLU A 125 -0.78 -18.20 -13.14
C GLU A 125 -0.11 -19.40 -12.48
N LYS A 126 -0.48 -20.60 -12.93
CA LYS A 126 0.23 -21.82 -12.55
C LYS A 126 1.59 -21.89 -13.26
N LYS A 127 2.69 -22.03 -12.52
CA LYS A 127 4.06 -22.03 -13.08
C LYS A 127 4.71 -23.41 -13.15
N PHE A 128 4.38 -24.33 -12.26
CA PHE A 128 4.93 -25.68 -12.21
C PHE A 128 3.86 -26.74 -12.45
N GLU A 129 4.28 -28.01 -12.66
CA GLU A 129 3.33 -29.12 -12.79
C GLU A 129 2.48 -29.29 -11.51
N THR A 130 3.09 -29.00 -10.35
CA THR A 130 2.44 -28.92 -9.04
C THR A 130 2.78 -27.57 -8.43
N ASP A 131 1.82 -26.66 -8.39
CA ASP A 131 1.87 -25.47 -7.55
C ASP A 131 1.12 -25.75 -6.25
N ASP A 132 1.32 -24.90 -5.24
CA ASP A 132 0.49 -24.94 -4.03
C ASP A 132 -1.01 -24.87 -4.40
N PRO A 133 -1.87 -25.75 -3.84
CA PRO A 133 -3.31 -25.69 -4.10
C PRO A 133 -4.02 -24.48 -3.47
N ALA A 134 -3.39 -23.76 -2.54
CA ALA A 134 -3.94 -22.56 -1.93
C ALA A 134 -3.93 -21.38 -2.92
N GLY A 135 -4.92 -20.50 -2.77
CA GLY A 135 -5.02 -19.30 -3.61
C GLY A 135 -3.91 -18.29 -3.30
N GLY A 136 -3.29 -17.74 -4.34
CA GLY A 136 -2.33 -16.64 -4.22
C GLY A 136 -2.96 -15.31 -3.80
N SER A 137 -2.14 -14.40 -3.32
CA SER A 137 -2.55 -13.04 -2.97
C SER A 137 -1.42 -12.02 -3.14
N VAL A 138 -1.81 -10.77 -3.37
CA VAL A 138 -0.90 -9.60 -3.44
C VAL A 138 -1.59 -8.39 -2.84
N GLY A 139 -0.86 -7.55 -2.12
CA GLY A 139 -1.46 -6.42 -1.43
C GLY A 139 -0.49 -5.64 -0.56
N LEU A 140 -1.08 -4.78 0.28
CA LEU A 140 -0.39 -3.95 1.26
C LEU A 140 -1.15 -3.98 2.57
N THR A 141 -0.41 -4.01 3.68
CA THR A 141 -0.95 -3.96 5.04
C THR A 141 -0.38 -2.77 5.79
N LEU A 142 -1.25 -1.93 6.35
CA LEU A 142 -0.93 -1.00 7.43
C LEU A 142 -1.20 -1.68 8.77
N ARG A 143 -0.27 -1.54 9.71
CA ARG A 143 -0.25 -2.29 10.97
C ARG A 143 0.46 -1.50 12.07
N THR A 144 0.19 -1.86 13.31
CA THR A 144 0.84 -1.26 14.49
C THR A 144 2.06 -2.05 14.98
N SER A 145 2.19 -3.30 14.57
CA SER A 145 3.33 -4.17 14.93
C SER A 145 4.63 -3.74 14.24
N ASP A 146 5.76 -3.87 14.94
CA ASP A 146 7.11 -3.67 14.42
C ASP A 146 7.81 -5.00 14.05
N ALA A 147 7.11 -6.14 14.20
CA ALA A 147 7.64 -7.45 13.83
C ALA A 147 7.94 -7.52 12.32
N THR A 148 9.15 -7.92 11.94
CA THR A 148 9.62 -7.98 10.54
C THR A 148 10.58 -9.15 10.29
N GLU A 149 10.51 -10.18 11.12
CA GLU A 149 11.50 -11.27 11.12
C GLU A 149 11.02 -12.51 10.36
N SER A 150 9.71 -12.63 10.10
CA SER A 150 9.10 -13.71 9.35
C SER A 150 8.14 -13.16 8.29
N PRO A 151 8.00 -13.76 7.09
CA PRO A 151 6.94 -13.42 6.13
C PRO A 151 5.53 -13.46 6.74
N ALA A 152 5.31 -14.35 7.71
CA ALA A 152 4.04 -14.43 8.44
C ALA A 152 3.73 -13.19 9.29
N ASP A 153 4.69 -12.28 9.52
CA ASP A 153 4.47 -11.05 10.29
C ASP A 153 3.72 -9.96 9.49
N TYR A 154 3.47 -10.16 8.18
CA TYR A 154 2.93 -9.12 7.28
C TYR A 154 1.63 -8.47 7.77
N ASN A 155 0.74 -9.26 8.36
CA ASN A 155 -0.56 -8.80 8.87
C ASN A 155 -0.67 -8.82 10.39
N LYS A 156 0.46 -8.98 11.10
CA LYS A 156 0.45 -8.95 12.57
C LYS A 156 0.03 -7.57 13.06
N ASP A 157 -0.98 -7.53 13.92
CA ASP A 157 -1.62 -6.31 14.43
C ASP A 157 -2.03 -5.34 13.29
N ALA A 158 -2.53 -5.92 12.18
CA ALA A 158 -3.05 -5.17 11.04
C ALA A 158 -4.24 -4.30 11.45
N VAL A 159 -4.22 -3.05 10.99
CA VAL A 159 -5.35 -2.10 11.10
C VAL A 159 -6.06 -1.94 9.76
N PHE A 160 -5.36 -2.20 8.66
CA PHE A 160 -5.89 -2.17 7.31
C PHE A 160 -5.03 -3.04 6.40
N GLU A 161 -5.65 -3.87 5.58
CA GLU A 161 -5.03 -4.63 4.50
C GLU A 161 -5.90 -4.52 3.26
N PHE A 162 -5.25 -4.27 2.13
CA PHE A 162 -5.88 -4.19 0.83
C PHE A 162 -5.13 -5.09 -0.14
N GLY A 163 -5.86 -5.91 -0.87
CA GLY A 163 -5.22 -6.81 -1.82
C GLY A 163 -6.15 -7.50 -2.78
N TYR A 164 -5.55 -8.12 -3.79
CA TYR A 164 -6.20 -9.06 -4.68
C TYR A 164 -5.93 -10.49 -4.22
N TYR A 165 -6.99 -11.30 -4.17
CA TYR A 165 -6.91 -12.71 -3.77
C TYR A 165 -7.45 -13.57 -4.91
N GLN A 166 -6.71 -14.63 -5.23
CA GLN A 166 -7.02 -15.50 -6.36
C GLN A 166 -8.47 -16.01 -6.30
N GLY A 167 -9.18 -15.88 -7.42
CA GLY A 167 -10.57 -16.31 -7.56
C GLY A 167 -11.63 -15.33 -7.06
N LYS A 168 -11.24 -14.19 -6.46
CA LYS A 168 -12.18 -13.11 -6.15
C LYS A 168 -12.39 -12.21 -7.38
N PRO A 169 -13.61 -11.68 -7.61
CA PRO A 169 -13.87 -10.75 -8.71
C PRO A 169 -13.40 -9.32 -8.41
N ASN A 170 -13.34 -8.95 -7.13
CA ASN A 170 -13.04 -7.60 -6.65
C ASN A 170 -11.82 -7.63 -5.71
N TYR A 171 -11.15 -6.49 -5.56
CA TYR A 171 -10.20 -6.30 -4.46
C TYR A 171 -10.89 -6.51 -3.11
N GLN A 172 -10.14 -6.99 -2.13
CA GLN A 172 -10.65 -7.28 -0.80
C GLN A 172 -9.98 -6.37 0.23
N ILE A 173 -10.70 -6.08 1.31
CA ILE A 173 -10.27 -5.24 2.42
C ILE A 173 -10.33 -6.08 3.69
N TYR A 174 -9.34 -5.95 4.55
CA TYR A 174 -9.37 -6.46 5.92
C TYR A 174 -8.98 -5.36 6.88
N ASP A 175 -9.85 -5.04 7.83
CA ASP A 175 -9.69 -3.94 8.79
C ASP A 175 -9.95 -4.39 10.23
N GLY A 176 -9.70 -5.67 10.51
CA GLY A 176 -9.89 -6.25 11.85
C GLY A 176 -11.34 -6.55 12.23
N ALA A 177 -12.33 -6.19 11.40
CA ALA A 177 -13.73 -6.49 11.63
C ALA A 177 -14.13 -7.86 11.04
N GLY A 178 -14.06 -8.92 11.87
CA GLY A 178 -14.57 -10.25 11.54
C GLY A 178 -13.53 -11.22 10.97
N GLU A 179 -13.96 -12.47 10.78
CA GLU A 179 -13.10 -13.55 10.25
C GLU A 179 -12.86 -13.43 8.74
N ASP A 180 -13.67 -12.62 8.05
CA ASP A 180 -13.71 -12.54 6.59
C ASP A 180 -13.26 -11.19 6.05
N LYS A 181 -12.54 -11.23 4.92
CA LYS A 181 -12.20 -10.05 4.12
C LYS A 181 -13.46 -9.49 3.48
N THR A 182 -13.67 -8.18 3.62
CA THR A 182 -14.80 -7.47 3.02
C THR A 182 -14.53 -7.23 1.53
N ASP A 183 -15.55 -7.46 0.71
CA ASP A 183 -15.51 -7.14 -0.72
C ASP A 183 -15.54 -5.61 -0.92
N SER A 184 -14.55 -5.05 -1.63
CA SER A 184 -14.46 -3.60 -1.86
C SER A 184 -15.50 -3.05 -2.84
N GLY A 185 -16.17 -3.91 -3.63
CA GLY A 185 -16.99 -3.53 -4.78
C GLY A 185 -16.17 -3.08 -6.00
N VAL A 186 -14.84 -2.96 -5.88
CA VAL A 186 -13.94 -2.60 -6.97
C VAL A 186 -13.43 -3.87 -7.61
N ALA A 187 -14.05 -4.26 -8.73
CA ALA A 187 -13.53 -5.27 -9.67
C ALA A 187 -12.02 -5.12 -9.93
N PHE A 188 -11.35 -6.28 -9.91
CA PHE A 188 -9.97 -6.42 -10.29
C PHE A 188 -9.76 -6.10 -11.77
N SER A 189 -8.64 -5.45 -12.09
CA SER A 189 -8.13 -5.30 -13.44
C SER A 189 -6.61 -5.29 -13.42
N ASP A 190 -5.99 -5.73 -14.51
CA ASP A 190 -4.55 -5.59 -14.75
C ASP A 190 -4.12 -4.11 -14.88
N GLY A 191 -5.06 -3.18 -15.05
CA GLY A 191 -4.81 -1.73 -15.06
C GLY A 191 -4.30 -1.13 -13.75
N GLY A 192 -4.24 -1.89 -12.66
CA GLY A 192 -3.86 -1.40 -11.34
C GLY A 192 -4.89 -0.47 -10.69
N VAL A 193 -4.57 -0.03 -9.48
CA VAL A 193 -5.37 0.88 -8.66
C VAL A 193 -4.49 1.85 -7.87
N SER A 194 -5.01 3.04 -7.60
CA SER A 194 -4.53 3.93 -6.54
C SER A 194 -5.45 3.79 -5.33
N VAL A 195 -4.85 3.65 -4.16
CA VAL A 195 -5.56 3.51 -2.89
C VAL A 195 -5.08 4.61 -1.95
N THR A 196 -6.02 5.27 -1.28
CA THR A 196 -5.73 6.25 -0.22
C THR A 196 -6.55 5.91 1.01
N VAL A 197 -5.87 5.74 2.14
CA VAL A 197 -6.46 5.54 3.46
C VAL A 197 -6.29 6.83 4.26
N THR A 198 -7.38 7.43 4.73
CA THR A 198 -7.35 8.63 5.58
C THR A 198 -7.83 8.27 6.97
N ILE A 199 -7.03 8.54 8.00
CA ILE A 199 -7.38 8.21 9.39
C ILE A 199 -8.41 9.21 9.90
N THR A 200 -9.59 8.73 10.29
CA THR A 200 -10.71 9.57 10.78
C THR A 200 -10.94 9.47 12.28
N GLY A 201 -10.34 8.46 12.93
CA GLY A 201 -10.45 8.19 14.36
C GLY A 201 -9.43 7.14 14.81
N GLU A 202 -9.56 6.66 16.04
CA GLU A 202 -8.65 5.65 16.62
C GLU A 202 -8.69 4.33 15.84
N ASP A 203 -9.88 3.89 15.45
CA ASP A 203 -10.12 2.63 14.70
C ASP A 203 -10.99 2.87 13.45
N THR A 204 -10.96 4.09 12.89
CA THR A 204 -11.80 4.43 11.73
C THR A 204 -10.99 5.13 10.66
N TYR A 205 -11.34 4.86 9.41
CA TYR A 205 -10.72 5.45 8.23
C TYR A 205 -11.76 5.74 7.15
N ASP A 206 -11.42 6.68 6.27
CA ASP A 206 -12.05 6.83 4.96
C ASP A 206 -11.14 6.20 3.91
N LEU A 207 -11.72 5.36 3.04
CA LEU A 207 -11.01 4.67 1.97
C LEU A 207 -11.45 5.18 0.62
N GLU A 208 -10.47 5.57 -0.18
CA GLU A 208 -10.64 5.89 -1.59
C GLU A 208 -9.87 4.89 -2.45
N ILE A 209 -10.54 4.31 -3.44
CA ILE A 209 -9.93 3.43 -4.45
C ILE A 209 -10.25 3.99 -5.83
N ARG A 210 -9.22 4.23 -6.63
CA ARG A 210 -9.32 4.74 -8.01
C ARG A 210 -8.70 3.74 -8.98
N ARG A 211 -9.32 3.56 -10.14
CA ARG A 211 -8.76 2.86 -11.30
C ARG A 211 -8.29 3.89 -12.32
#